data_AF-A0AAV2RKI3-F1
#
_entry.id   AF-A0AAV2RKI3-F1
#
_cell.length_a   1.000
_cell.length_b   1.000
_cell.length_c   1.000
_cell.angle_alpha   90.00
_cell.angle_beta   90.00
_cell.angle_gamma   90.00
#
_symmetry.space_group_name_H-M   'P 1'
#
loop_
_entity.id
_entity.type
_entity.pdbx_description
1 polymer ?
#
loop_
_entity_poly.entity_id
_entity_poly.type
_entity_poly.pdbx_seq_one_letter_code
_entity_poly.pdbx_strand_id
1 'polypeptide(L)'
;QGWRDVILSSELKIHNIQSYSIESLLLQLLPQIKNIIHLFSRTTEGTLSSGYRLENLLESALNVSPGRNCPLLWRLYLQLVQTTRPTAVRPLLYRAITNCPAAKSLYIDAISCDGGLLRELCKLMGEKGVRVRMPLEELQVLAECDLDEDRPSPSEDSDAEEHKE
;
A
#
# COMPACT_ATOMS: atom_id res chain seq x y z
N GLN A 1 -23.84 18.36 -9.49
CA GLN A 1 -23.75 18.00 -10.92
C GLN A 1 -22.27 17.98 -11.26
N GLY A 2 -21.46 16.98 -10.90
CA GLY A 2 -21.69 15.56 -10.82
C GLY A 2 -20.73 14.94 -11.83
N TRP A 3 -19.44 14.79 -11.47
CA TRP A 3 -18.41 14.20 -12.35
C TRP A 3 -18.81 12.81 -12.91
N ARG A 4 -19.79 12.18 -12.25
CA ARG A 4 -20.50 10.97 -12.70
C ARG A 4 -21.21 11.15 -14.05
N ASP A 5 -21.76 12.33 -14.34
CA ASP A 5 -22.43 12.62 -15.60
C ASP A 5 -21.41 12.80 -16.74
N VAL A 6 -20.21 13.31 -16.46
CA VAL A 6 -19.13 13.42 -17.46
C VAL A 6 -18.62 12.03 -17.87
N ILE A 7 -18.54 11.09 -16.92
CA ILE A 7 -18.07 9.72 -17.16
C ILE A 7 -19.13 8.87 -17.88
N LEU A 8 -20.42 9.13 -17.64
CA LEU A 8 -21.53 8.34 -18.20
C LEU A 8 -22.14 8.91 -19.48
N SER A 9 -22.03 10.21 -19.75
CA SER A 9 -22.68 10.86 -20.90
C SER A 9 -21.86 10.85 -22.18
N SER A 10 -20.62 10.37 -22.15
CA SER A 10 -19.75 10.38 -23.32
C SER A 10 -19.62 8.98 -23.92
N GLU A 11 -20.67 8.52 -24.60
CA GLU A 11 -20.51 7.61 -25.74
C GLU A 11 -19.71 8.35 -26.83
N LEU A 12 -18.41 8.52 -26.61
CA LEU A 12 -17.51 9.14 -27.56
C LEU A 12 -17.15 8.09 -28.60
N LYS A 13 -17.77 8.24 -29.77
CA LYS A 13 -17.34 7.68 -31.04
C LYS A 13 -15.82 7.69 -31.11
N ILE A 14 -15.25 6.49 -31.18
CA ILE A 14 -13.82 6.27 -31.38
C ILE A 14 -13.48 6.74 -32.79
N HIS A 15 -13.15 8.02 -32.94
CA HIS A 15 -12.48 8.49 -34.13
C HIS A 15 -11.00 8.13 -34.03
N ASN A 16 -10.63 7.22 -34.92
CA ASN A 16 -9.29 6.82 -35.28
C ASN A 16 -8.44 8.04 -35.68
N ILE A 17 -7.67 8.62 -34.76
CA ILE A 17 -6.53 9.49 -35.08
C ILE A 17 -5.39 9.21 -34.09
N GLN A 18 -4.21 9.02 -34.67
CA GLN A 18 -2.90 8.77 -34.06
C GLN A 18 -2.47 9.89 -33.11
N SER A 19 -2.89 9.83 -31.86
CA SER A 19 -2.32 10.65 -30.79
C SER A 19 -2.36 9.85 -29.51
N TYR A 20 -1.22 9.24 -29.16
CA TYR A 20 -1.02 8.54 -27.89
C TYR A 20 -0.93 9.57 -26.75
N SER A 21 -2.05 10.24 -26.48
CA SER A 21 -2.21 11.12 -25.31
C SER A 21 -2.23 10.27 -24.05
N ILE A 22 -1.72 10.81 -22.94
CA ILE A 22 -1.81 10.16 -21.62
C ILE A 22 -3.28 9.81 -21.32
N GLU A 23 -4.24 10.62 -21.79
CA GLU A 23 -5.66 10.33 -21.67
C GLU A 23 -6.09 9.09 -22.46
N SER A 24 -5.58 8.87 -23.68
CA SER A 24 -5.92 7.67 -24.46
C SER A 24 -5.33 6.41 -23.83
N LEU A 25 -4.11 6.51 -23.27
CA LEU A 25 -3.48 5.43 -22.54
C LEU A 25 -4.22 5.12 -21.24
N LEU A 26 -4.64 6.14 -20.49
CA LEU A 26 -5.45 5.99 -19.28
C LEU A 26 -6.81 5.36 -19.59
N LEU A 27 -7.49 5.82 -20.64
CA LEU A 27 -8.78 5.28 -21.08
C LEU A 27 -8.66 3.83 -21.58
N GLN A 28 -7.54 3.46 -22.22
CA GLN A 28 -7.26 2.07 -22.58
C GLN A 28 -6.90 1.18 -21.37
N LEU A 29 -6.31 1.75 -20.31
CA LEU A 29 -5.96 1.03 -19.09
C LEU A 29 -7.15 0.79 -18.15
N LEU A 30 -8.14 1.68 -18.13
CA LEU A 30 -9.35 1.55 -17.31
C LEU A 30 -10.10 0.22 -17.48
N PRO A 31 -10.40 -0.28 -18.70
CA PRO A 31 -11.05 -1.58 -18.84
C PRO A 31 -10.17 -2.74 -18.38
N GLN A 32 -8.84 -2.63 -18.49
CA GLN A 32 -7.91 -3.62 -17.94
C GLN A 32 -7.95 -3.63 -16.41
N ILE A 33 -8.00 -2.45 -15.78
CA ILE A 33 -8.15 -2.32 -14.32
C ILE A 33 -9.47 -2.91 -13.86
N LYS A 34 -10.59 -2.64 -14.56
CA LYS A 34 -11.89 -3.24 -14.25
C LYS A 34 -11.88 -4.77 -14.42
N ASN A 35 -11.23 -5.27 -15.45
CA ASN A 35 -11.09 -6.70 -15.69
C ASN A 35 -10.24 -7.37 -14.62
N ILE A 36 -9.14 -6.73 -14.20
CA ILE A 36 -8.28 -7.19 -13.10
C ILE A 36 -9.07 -7.20 -11.79
N ILE A 37 -9.78 -6.11 -11.46
CA ILE A 37 -10.64 -6.02 -10.26
C ILE A 37 -11.72 -7.10 -10.29
N HIS A 38 -12.38 -7.29 -11.43
CA HIS A 38 -13.42 -8.31 -11.59
C HIS A 38 -12.85 -9.75 -11.52
N LEU A 39 -11.65 -9.98 -12.05
CA LEU A 39 -10.97 -11.27 -11.90
C LEU A 39 -10.62 -11.51 -10.43
N PHE A 40 -10.14 -10.49 -9.72
CA PHE A 40 -9.86 -10.52 -8.29
C PHE A 40 -11.12 -10.81 -7.45
N SER A 41 -12.22 -10.12 -7.73
CA SER A 41 -13.52 -10.35 -7.07
C SER A 41 -14.08 -11.75 -7.34
N ARG A 42 -13.76 -12.36 -8.49
CA ARG A 42 -14.16 -13.75 -8.77
C ARG A 42 -13.21 -14.78 -8.16
N THR A 43 -11.93 -14.46 -7.97
CA THR A 43 -11.00 -15.34 -7.25
C THR A 43 -11.33 -15.46 -5.76
N THR A 44 -11.93 -14.43 -5.16
CA THR A 44 -12.39 -14.48 -3.77
C THR A 44 -13.63 -15.37 -3.58
N GLU A 45 -14.36 -15.71 -4.65
CA GLU A 45 -15.60 -16.50 -4.61
C GLU A 45 -15.40 -18.01 -4.88
N GLY A 46 -14.17 -18.52 -4.84
CA GLY A 46 -13.94 -19.97 -4.69
C GLY A 46 -13.66 -20.77 -5.97
N THR A 47 -13.44 -20.16 -7.13
CA THR A 47 -12.82 -20.89 -8.25
C THR A 47 -11.29 -20.89 -8.11
N LEU A 48 -10.76 -21.78 -7.27
CA LEU A 48 -9.32 -22.00 -7.06
C LEU A 48 -8.53 -22.02 -8.40
N SER A 49 -9.13 -22.58 -9.46
CA SER A 49 -8.51 -22.76 -10.78
C SER A 49 -8.14 -21.45 -11.51
N SER A 50 -8.95 -20.39 -11.43
CA SER A 50 -8.65 -19.12 -12.13
C SER A 50 -7.58 -18.31 -11.38
N GLY A 51 -7.55 -18.39 -10.05
CA GLY A 51 -6.51 -17.81 -9.21
C GLY A 51 -5.13 -18.39 -9.53
N TYR A 52 -4.99 -19.72 -9.57
CA TYR A 52 -3.71 -20.35 -9.93
C TYR A 52 -3.23 -20.01 -11.34
N ARG A 53 -4.14 -19.89 -12.32
CA ARG A 53 -3.77 -19.47 -13.68
C ARG A 53 -3.25 -18.04 -13.71
N LEU A 54 -3.90 -17.14 -12.97
CA LEU A 54 -3.44 -15.76 -12.86
C LEU A 54 -2.10 -15.68 -12.10
N GLU A 55 -1.92 -16.45 -11.02
CA GLU A 55 -0.65 -16.54 -10.31
C GLU A 55 0.48 -17.00 -11.25
N ASN A 56 0.26 -18.06 -12.03
CA ASN A 56 1.25 -18.56 -12.98
C ASN A 56 1.57 -17.52 -14.07
N LEU A 57 0.56 -16.79 -14.56
CA LEU A 57 0.75 -15.72 -15.54
C LEU A 57 1.59 -14.59 -14.93
N LEU A 58 1.27 -14.14 -13.72
CA LEU A 58 2.01 -13.09 -13.03
C LEU A 58 3.45 -13.52 -12.72
N GLU A 59 3.65 -14.76 -12.25
CA GLU A 59 4.98 -15.32 -12.01
C GLU A 59 5.80 -15.37 -13.32
N SER A 60 5.18 -15.78 -14.44
CA SER A 60 5.83 -15.76 -15.75
C SER A 60 6.22 -14.35 -16.20
N ALA A 61 5.36 -13.35 -15.95
CA ALA A 61 5.64 -11.96 -16.27
C ALA A 61 6.76 -11.37 -15.39
N LEU A 62 6.82 -11.75 -14.12
CA LEU A 62 7.86 -11.35 -13.17
C LEU A 62 9.22 -12.01 -13.45
N ASN A 63 9.24 -13.14 -14.17
CA ASN A 63 10.50 -13.79 -14.55
C ASN A 63 11.28 -12.99 -15.61
N VAL A 64 10.59 -12.18 -16.41
CA VAL A 64 11.21 -11.32 -17.44
C VAL A 64 11.74 -10.02 -16.81
N SER A 65 12.91 -9.55 -17.27
CA SER A 65 13.60 -8.36 -16.72
C SER A 65 12.71 -7.10 -16.52
N PRO A 66 11.88 -6.64 -17.48
CA PRO A 66 11.04 -5.47 -17.27
C PRO A 66 9.90 -5.73 -16.27
N GLY A 67 9.37 -6.95 -16.21
CA GLY A 67 8.33 -7.31 -15.26
C GLY A 67 8.87 -7.40 -13.83
N ARG A 68 10.07 -7.97 -13.66
CA ARG A 68 10.74 -8.10 -12.36
C ARG A 68 10.98 -6.75 -11.68
N ASN A 69 11.25 -5.70 -12.45
CA ASN A 69 11.51 -4.36 -11.92
C ASN A 69 10.25 -3.48 -11.88
N CYS A 70 9.06 -4.06 -12.09
CA CYS A 70 7.78 -3.33 -12.11
C CYS A 70 7.06 -3.46 -10.75
N PRO A 71 6.99 -2.39 -9.93
CA PRO A 71 6.33 -2.46 -8.62
C PRO A 71 4.84 -2.77 -8.71
N LEU A 72 4.15 -2.28 -9.75
CA LEU A 72 2.71 -2.54 -9.93
C LEU A 72 2.42 -4.03 -10.10
N LEU A 73 3.28 -4.75 -10.85
CA LEU A 73 3.11 -6.18 -11.09
C LEU A 73 3.34 -6.99 -9.80
N TRP A 74 4.32 -6.58 -8.99
CA TRP A 74 4.53 -7.16 -7.65
C TRP A 74 3.35 -6.93 -6.72
N ARG A 75 2.81 -5.70 -6.67
CA ARG A 75 1.64 -5.37 -5.84
C ARG A 75 0.44 -6.22 -6.24
N LEU A 76 0.21 -6.38 -7.54
CA LEU A 76 -0.86 -7.23 -8.06
C LEU A 76 -0.65 -8.69 -7.65
N TYR A 77 0.57 -9.22 -7.78
CA TYR A 77 0.86 -10.59 -7.39
C TYR A 77 0.72 -10.82 -5.87
N LEU A 78 1.18 -9.87 -5.05
CA LEU A 78 1.05 -9.91 -3.60
C LEU A 78 -0.41 -9.91 -3.16
N GLN A 79 -1.25 -9.05 -3.75
CA GLN A 79 -2.69 -9.02 -3.45
C GLN A 79 -3.34 -10.37 -3.77
N LEU A 80 -2.97 -10.99 -4.91
CA LEU A 80 -3.51 -12.29 -5.29
C LEU A 80 -3.09 -13.37 -4.30
N VAL A 81 -1.79 -13.45 -4.00
CA VAL A 81 -1.23 -14.43 -3.06
C VAL A 81 -1.75 -14.22 -1.64
N GLN A 82 -2.07 -12.99 -1.25
CA GLN A 82 -2.69 -12.72 0.05
C GLN A 82 -4.08 -13.36 0.17
N THR A 83 -4.84 -13.39 -0.93
CA THR A 83 -6.16 -14.04 -0.95
C THR A 83 -6.08 -15.57 -1.11
N THR A 84 -5.10 -16.09 -1.86
CA THR A 84 -5.01 -17.52 -2.17
C THR A 84 -4.12 -18.31 -1.20
N ARG A 85 -2.98 -17.73 -0.80
CA ARG A 85 -1.91 -18.36 -0.01
C ARG A 85 -1.27 -17.36 0.96
N PRO A 86 -1.98 -16.95 2.04
CA PRO A 86 -1.51 -15.91 2.96
C PRO A 86 -0.16 -16.22 3.62
N THR A 87 0.15 -17.50 3.86
CA THR A 87 1.44 -17.94 4.43
C THR A 87 2.63 -17.66 3.51
N ALA A 88 2.41 -17.54 2.20
CA ALA A 88 3.45 -17.27 1.21
C ALA A 88 3.67 -15.77 0.95
N VAL A 89 2.84 -14.89 1.50
CA VAL A 89 2.92 -13.43 1.25
C VAL A 89 4.22 -12.85 1.78
N ARG A 90 4.63 -13.22 3.00
CA ARG A 90 5.84 -12.68 3.64
C ARG A 90 7.12 -12.95 2.82
N PRO A 91 7.46 -14.20 2.43
CA PRO A 91 8.65 -14.42 1.60
C PRO A 91 8.53 -13.76 0.22
N LEU A 92 7.33 -13.70 -0.35
CA LEU A 92 7.09 -13.04 -1.63
C LEU A 92 7.31 -11.53 -1.57
N LEU A 93 6.95 -10.90 -0.46
CA LEU A 93 7.13 -9.48 -0.20
C LEU A 93 8.62 -9.11 -0.16
N TYR A 94 9.45 -9.87 0.54
CA TYR A 94 10.90 -9.63 0.54
C TYR A 94 11.51 -9.83 -0.85
N ARG A 95 11.01 -10.80 -1.62
CA ARG A 95 11.39 -10.97 -3.04
C ARG A 95 11.01 -9.74 -3.86
N ALA A 96 9.82 -9.18 -3.67
CA ALA A 96 9.38 -7.96 -4.35
C ALA A 96 10.29 -6.76 -3.99
N ILE A 97 10.59 -6.57 -2.71
CA ILE A 97 11.46 -5.48 -2.22
C ILE A 97 12.88 -5.61 -2.78
N THR A 98 13.41 -6.84 -2.86
CA THR A 98 14.76 -7.09 -3.41
C THR A 98 14.86 -6.68 -4.88
N ASN A 99 13.80 -6.90 -5.66
CA ASN A 99 13.76 -6.55 -7.08
C ASN A 99 13.39 -5.08 -7.33
N CYS A 100 12.60 -4.47 -6.44
CA CYS A 100 12.13 -3.10 -6.54
C CYS A 100 12.45 -2.28 -5.28
N PRO A 101 13.74 -2.08 -4.93
CA PRO A 101 14.13 -1.48 -3.64
C PRO A 101 13.74 0.00 -3.51
N ALA A 102 13.64 0.74 -4.61
CA ALA A 102 13.23 2.15 -4.57
C ALA A 102 11.71 2.33 -4.40
N ALA A 103 10.93 1.25 -4.52
CA ALA A 103 9.47 1.33 -4.51
C ALA A 103 8.93 1.37 -3.07
N LYS A 104 8.89 2.59 -2.50
CA LYS A 104 8.37 2.83 -1.14
C LYS A 104 6.98 2.22 -0.90
N SER A 105 6.13 2.16 -1.93
CA SER A 105 4.81 1.54 -1.83
C SER A 105 4.83 0.08 -1.38
N LEU A 106 5.85 -0.71 -1.77
CA LEU A 106 5.96 -2.12 -1.37
C LEU A 106 6.23 -2.26 0.13
N TYR A 107 7.03 -1.35 0.70
CA TYR A 107 7.30 -1.29 2.13
C TYR A 107 6.05 -0.88 2.91
N ILE A 108 5.25 0.06 2.40
CA ILE A 108 4.00 0.46 3.06
C ILE A 108 2.97 -0.67 3.01
N ASP A 109 2.84 -1.35 1.88
CA ASP A 109 1.94 -2.51 1.74
C ASP A 109 2.33 -3.63 2.73
N ALA A 110 3.64 -3.87 2.90
CA ALA A 110 4.16 -4.82 3.88
C ALA A 110 3.76 -4.49 5.32
N ILE A 111 3.98 -3.25 5.74
CA ILE A 111 3.66 -2.75 7.09
C ILE A 111 2.15 -2.83 7.32
N SER A 112 1.37 -2.57 6.28
CA SER A 112 -0.10 -2.65 6.33
C SER A 112 -0.59 -4.10 6.49
N CYS A 113 0.16 -5.09 5.97
CA CYS A 113 -0.14 -6.51 6.16
C CYS A 113 0.29 -7.04 7.53
N ASP A 114 1.46 -6.60 8.02
CA ASP A 114 2.01 -6.99 9.30
C ASP A 114 2.72 -5.79 9.95
N GLY A 115 2.04 -5.14 10.91
CA GLY A 115 2.58 -3.99 11.62
C GLY A 115 3.85 -4.31 12.42
N GLY A 116 4.10 -5.58 12.76
CA GLY A 116 5.33 -6.01 13.44
C GLY A 116 6.59 -5.83 12.59
N LEU A 117 6.43 -5.69 11.27
CA LEU A 117 7.53 -5.46 10.34
C LEU A 117 8.02 -4.01 10.29
N LEU A 118 7.31 -3.05 10.90
CA LEU A 118 7.59 -1.62 10.76
C LEU A 118 9.05 -1.28 11.05
N ARG A 119 9.59 -1.75 12.18
CA ARG A 119 10.97 -1.44 12.60
C ARG A 119 12.00 -2.04 11.64
N GLU A 120 11.80 -3.30 11.25
CA GLU A 120 12.67 -4.02 10.31
C GLU A 120 12.68 -3.33 8.94
N LEU A 121 11.50 -2.99 8.42
CA LEU A 121 11.36 -2.38 7.10
C LEU A 121 11.83 -0.93 7.07
N CYS A 122 11.67 -0.16 8.15
CA CYS A 122 12.27 1.17 8.26
C CYS A 122 13.79 1.12 8.23
N LYS A 123 14.40 0.15 8.92
CA LYS A 123 15.85 -0.08 8.83
C LYS A 123 16.26 -0.45 7.40
N LEU A 124 15.55 -1.39 6.77
CA LEU A 124 15.81 -1.82 5.40
C LEU A 124 15.64 -0.66 4.39
N MET A 125 14.64 0.20 4.58
CA MET A 125 14.45 1.42 3.79
C MET A 125 15.68 2.33 3.89
N GLY A 126 16.20 2.56 5.10
CA GLY A 126 17.43 3.32 5.32
C GLY A 126 18.64 2.71 4.61
N GLU A 127 18.86 1.40 4.75
CA GLU A 127 19.95 0.66 4.09
C GLU A 127 19.89 0.74 2.56
N LYS A 128 18.68 0.80 1.99
CA LYS A 128 18.45 0.91 0.54
C LYS A 128 18.34 2.36 0.03
N GLY A 129 18.56 3.36 0.89
CA GLY A 129 18.48 4.78 0.52
C GLY A 129 17.06 5.30 0.29
N VAL A 130 16.04 4.58 0.74
CA VAL A 130 14.64 5.03 0.71
C VAL A 130 14.39 5.97 1.88
N ARG A 131 14.03 7.22 1.58
CA ARG A 131 13.82 8.25 2.61
C ARG A 131 12.61 7.94 3.48
N VAL A 132 12.84 7.78 4.77
CA VAL A 132 11.84 7.84 5.84
C VAL A 132 11.79 9.28 6.35
N ARG A 133 10.59 9.81 6.62
CA ARG A 133 10.41 11.23 6.98
C ARG A 133 11.02 11.56 8.35
N MET A 134 10.91 10.61 9.27
CA MET A 134 11.38 10.71 10.65
C MET A 134 11.78 9.31 11.14
N PRO A 135 12.88 9.15 11.87
CA PRO A 135 13.23 7.91 12.58
C PRO A 135 12.12 7.47 13.54
N LEU A 136 12.02 6.16 13.79
CA LEU A 136 10.99 5.64 14.70
C LEU A 136 11.24 6.04 16.15
N GLU A 137 12.51 6.26 16.50
CA GLU A 137 12.96 6.67 17.82
C GLU A 137 12.48 8.10 18.13
N GLU A 138 12.65 9.03 17.19
CA GLU A 138 12.15 10.40 17.31
C GLU A 138 10.61 10.43 17.42
N LEU A 139 9.93 9.59 16.63
CA LEU A 139 8.47 9.49 16.67
C LEU A 139 7.96 8.94 18.01
N GLN A 140 8.71 8.03 18.64
CA GLN A 140 8.36 7.48 19.94
C GLN A 140 8.48 8.54 21.05
N VAL A 141 9.54 9.35 21.05
CA VAL A 141 9.71 10.45 22.03
C VAL A 141 8.55 11.45 21.91
N LEU A 142 8.17 11.83 20.69
CA LEU A 142 7.04 12.74 20.47
C LEU A 142 5.72 12.17 21.02
N ALA A 143 5.47 10.88 20.78
CA ALA A 143 4.28 10.21 21.30
C ALA A 143 4.28 10.14 22.84
N GLU A 144 5.44 9.98 23.48
CA GLU A 144 5.56 10.02 24.94
C GLU A 144 5.31 11.43 25.49
N CYS A 145 5.81 12.49 24.82
CA CYS A 145 5.56 13.88 25.21
C CYS A 145 4.07 14.27 25.15
N ASP A 146 3.37 13.89 24.07
CA ASP A 146 1.93 14.18 23.92
C ASP A 146 1.10 13.54 25.06
N LEU A 147 1.52 12.38 25.57
CA LEU A 147 0.84 11.70 26.68
C LEU A 147 1.08 12.36 28.04
N ASP A 148 2.20 13.06 28.22
CA ASP A 148 2.50 13.76 29.47
C ASP A 148 1.84 15.14 29.56
N GLU A 149 1.45 15.77 28.43
CA GLU A 149 0.67 17.03 28.43
C GLU A 149 -0.78 16.85 28.93
N ASP A 150 -1.36 15.65 28.79
CA ASP A 150 -2.72 15.34 29.27
C ASP A 150 -2.79 14.95 30.76
N ARG A 151 -1.64 14.90 31.45
CA ARG A 151 -1.60 14.55 32.87
C ARG A 151 -2.03 15.77 33.70
N PRO A 152 -3.14 15.73 34.46
CA PRO A 152 -3.56 16.88 35.25
C PRO A 152 -2.44 17.26 36.21
N SER A 153 -2.01 18.53 36.13
CA SER A 153 -1.08 19.13 37.07
C SER A 153 -1.55 18.83 38.49
N PRO A 154 -0.67 18.43 39.43
CA PRO A 154 -1.06 18.29 40.82
C PRO A 154 -1.62 19.65 41.26
N SER A 155 -2.90 19.70 41.59
CA SER A 155 -3.53 20.88 42.15
C SER A 155 -2.74 21.27 43.40
N GLU A 156 -2.11 22.45 43.35
CA GLU A 156 -1.57 23.15 44.52
C GLU A 156 -2.73 23.64 45.40
N ASP A 157 -3.52 22.73 45.94
CA ASP A 157 -4.61 23.03 46.89
C ASP A 157 -4.44 22.14 48.12
N SER A 158 -3.45 22.46 48.95
CA SER A 158 -3.32 21.92 50.32
C SER A 158 -2.40 22.75 51.22
N ASP A 159 -2.15 24.04 50.95
CA ASP A 159 -1.44 24.92 51.88
C ASP A 159 -2.25 26.18 52.15
N ALA A 160 -3.42 26.02 52.78
CA ALA A 160 -4.06 27.11 53.50
C ALA A 160 -5.05 26.54 54.53
N GLU A 161 -4.57 26.24 55.74
CA GLU A 161 -5.23 26.64 57.00
C GLU A 161 -4.33 26.23 58.18
N GLU A 162 -3.26 27.01 58.37
CA GLU A 162 -2.69 27.20 59.70
C GLU A 162 -3.31 28.47 60.30
N HIS A 163 -3.73 28.35 61.56
CA HIS A 163 -4.13 29.40 62.50
C HIS A 163 -5.53 30.06 62.37
N LYS A 164 -6.43 29.71 63.31
CA LYS A 164 -6.67 30.55 64.51
C LYS A 164 -7.60 29.88 65.54
N GLU A 165 -7.14 30.02 66.80
CA GLU A 165 -7.83 30.06 68.10
C GLU A 165 -8.48 28.79 68.69
#